data_AF-A0A9K3GE69-F1
#
_entry.id   AF-A0A9K3GE69-F1
#
_cell.length_a   1.000
_cell.length_b   1.000
_cell.length_c   1.000
_cell.angle_alpha   90.00
_cell.angle_beta   90.00
_cell.angle_gamma   90.00
#
_symmetry.space_group_name_H-M   'P 1'
#
loop_
_entity.id
_entity.type
_entity.pdbx_description
1 polymer ?
#
loop_
_entity_poly.entity_id
_entity_poly.type
_entity_poly.pdbx_seq_one_letter_code
_entity_poly.pdbx_strand_id
1 'polypeptide(L)' 'MSTIIAIKARQIYDSRGKPTTDVDITTKDGMFRAACPSGDSTVEHEALELRQALMEPYWELVGFVSDICT' A
#
# COMPACT_ATOMS: atom_id res chain seq x y z
N MET A 1 15.11 -23.34 -13.68
CA MET A 1 15.19 -22.85 -12.29
C MET A 1 14.90 -21.36 -12.34
N SER A 2 13.78 -20.93 -11.75
CA SER A 2 13.34 -19.54 -11.78
C SER A 2 14.04 -18.74 -10.69
N THR A 3 14.71 -17.65 -11.07
CA THR A 3 15.44 -16.76 -10.16
C THR A 3 14.74 -15.41 -10.12
N ILE A 4 14.63 -14.84 -8.92
CA ILE A 4 14.09 -13.50 -8.72
C ILE A 4 15.12 -12.48 -9.23
N ILE A 5 14.71 -11.64 -10.18
CA ILE A 5 15.58 -10.60 -10.78
C ILE A 5 15.37 -9.27 -10.07
N ALA A 6 14.11 -8.91 -9.82
CA ALA A 6 13.75 -7.66 -9.18
C ALA A 6 12.45 -7.78 -8.38
N ILE A 7 12.36 -6.99 -7.32
CA ILE A 7 11.16 -6.81 -6.50
C ILE A 7 10.91 -5.31 -6.40
N LYS A 8 9.70 -4.86 -6.71
CA LYS A 8 9.27 -3.47 -6.55
C LYS A 8 7.96 -3.44 -5.79
N ALA A 9 7.90 -2.65 -4.72
CA ALA A 9 6.68 -2.41 -3.96
C ALA A 9 6.16 -1.00 -4.23
N ARG A 10 4.84 -0.83 -4.19
CA ARG A 10 4.16 0.46 -4.24
C ARG A 10 3.00 0.49 -3.25
N GLN A 11 2.57 1.70 -2.91
CA GLN A 11 1.37 1.93 -2.11
C GLN A 11 0.15 2.05 -3.04
N ILE A 12 -0.90 1.30 -2.74
CA ILE A 12 -2.22 1.38 -3.37
C ILE A 12 -3.29 1.58 -2.30
N TYR A 13 -4.53 1.82 -2.71
CA TYR A 13 -5.66 1.91 -1.79
C TYR A 13 -6.55 0.68 -1.89
N ASP A 14 -6.93 0.13 -0.74
CA ASP A 14 -7.98 -0.89 -0.63
C ASP A 14 -9.36 -0.24 -0.85
N SER A 15 -10.38 -1.07 -1.03
CA SER A 15 -11.82 -0.76 -1.09
C SER A 15 -12.31 0.21 -0.01
N ARG A 16 -11.68 0.23 1.17
CA ARG A 16 -12.00 1.13 2.30
C ARG A 16 -11.20 2.44 2.30
N GLY A 17 -10.43 2.72 1.24
CA GLY A 17 -9.54 3.89 1.16
C GLY A 17 -8.33 3.82 2.10
N LYS A 18 -8.04 2.65 2.68
CA LYS A 18 -6.85 2.45 3.51
C LYS A 18 -5.64 2.14 2.61
N PRO A 19 -4.47 2.75 2.86
CA PRO A 19 -3.28 2.43 2.11
C PRO A 19 -2.82 0.99 2.40
N THR A 20 -2.52 0.24 1.35
CA THR A 20 -1.96 -1.11 1.39
C THR A 20 -0.83 -1.28 0.36
N THR A 21 -0.09 -2.38 0.45
CA THR A 21 1.09 -2.66 -0.36
C THR A 21 0.74 -3.56 -1.55
N ASP A 22 1.25 -3.21 -2.73
CA ASP A 22 1.19 -4.01 -3.94
C ASP A 22 2.61 -4.25 -4.45
N VAL A 23 2.93 -5.49 -4.81
CA VAL A 23 4.30 -5.94 -5.12
C VAL A 23 4.36 -6.55 -6.51
N ASP A 24 5.30 -6.05 -7.31
CA ASP A 24 5.70 -6.61 -8.58
C ASP A 24 6.99 -7.43 -8.42
N ILE A 25 6.95 -8.69 -8.83
CA ILE A 25 8.10 -9.61 -8.86
C ILE A 25 8.44 -9.89 -10.31
N THR A 26 9.68 -9.63 -10.70
CA THR A 26 10.18 -9.93 -12.04
C THR A 26 11.09 -11.16 -11.99
N THR A 27 10.77 -12.17 -12.77
CA THR A 27 11.60 -13.36 -12.98
C THR A 27 11.91 -13.52 -14.47
N LYS A 28 12.70 -14.55 -14.82
CA LYS A 28 12.97 -14.90 -16.23
C LYS A 28 11.70 -15.30 -17.00
N ASP A 29 10.67 -15.74 -16.29
CA ASP A 29 9.43 -16.26 -16.88
C ASP A 29 8.37 -15.16 -17.06
N GLY A 30 8.57 -13.98 -16.46
CA GLY A 30 7.67 -12.83 -16.61
C GLY A 30 7.56 -11.98 -15.35
N MET A 31 6.54 -11.11 -15.34
CA MET A 31 6.21 -10.24 -14.22
C MET A 31 4.95 -10.74 -13.52
N PHE A 32 5.03 -10.89 -12.20
CA PHE A 32 3.94 -11.33 -11.33
C PHE A 32 3.59 -10.20 -10.36
N ARG A 33 2.30 -10.05 -10.06
CA ARG A 33 1.79 -8.98 -9.19
C ARG A 33 0.91 -9.55 -8.09
N ALA A 34 1.08 -9.05 -6.88
CA ALA A 34 0.26 -9.43 -5.74
C ALA A 34 0.02 -8.22 -4.82
N ALA A 35 -1.25 -8.00 -4.48
CA ALA A 35 -1.68 -6.98 -3.52
C ALA A 35 -1.99 -7.61 -2.16
N CYS A 36 -1.57 -6.93 -1.09
CA CYS A 36 -1.90 -7.33 0.28
C CYS A 36 -3.29 -6.79 0.67
N PRO A 37 -4.21 -7.62 1.20
CA PRO A 37 -5.44 -7.11 1.81
C PRO A 37 -5.12 -6.33 3.09
N SER A 38 -6.05 -5.47 3.53
CA SER A 38 -5.92 -4.75 4.80
C SER A 38 -6.68 -5.44 5.94
N GLY A 39 -5.96 -5.81 7.01
CA GLY A 39 -6.55 -6.26 8.27
C GLY A 39 -7.22 -5.12 9.05
N ASP A 40 -8.28 -5.46 9.80
CA ASP A 40 -8.98 -4.53 10.71
C ASP A 40 -9.14 -5.08 12.13
N SER A 41 -8.97 -6.40 12.29
CA SER A 41 -8.86 -7.04 13.59
C SER A 41 -7.47 -6.83 14.18
N THR A 42 -7.42 -6.81 15.51
CA THR A 42 -6.18 -6.87 16.28
C THR A 42 -6.33 -7.98 17.30
N VAL A 43 -6.12 -9.23 16.89
CA VAL A 43 -6.08 -10.37 17.81
C VAL A 43 -4.63 -10.68 18.17
N GLU A 44 -4.39 -11.12 19.40
CA GLU A 44 -3.05 -11.30 20.00
C GLU A 44 -2.09 -12.22 19.22
N HIS A 45 -2.61 -13.05 18.31
CA HIS A 45 -1.86 -14.02 17.52
C HIS A 45 -1.93 -13.77 16.01
N GLU A 46 -2.44 -12.62 15.58
CA GLU A 46 -2.42 -12.22 14.17
C GLU A 46 -1.05 -11.66 13.77
N ALA A 47 -0.66 -11.88 12.52
CA ALA A 47 0.53 -11.27 11.95
C ALA A 47 0.32 -9.75 11.84
N LEU A 48 1.23 -8.97 12.42
CA LEU A 48 1.12 -7.51 12.43
C LEU A 48 1.53 -6.90 11.08
N GLU A 49 0.65 -6.08 10.52
CA GLU A 49 0.97 -5.22 9.38
C GLU A 49 1.77 -4.00 9.86
N LEU A 50 2.89 -3.70 9.18
CA LEU A 50 3.66 -2.49 9.44
C LEU A 50 2.95 -1.27 8.85
N ARG A 51 2.57 -0.30 9.68
CA ARG A 51 2.01 1.00 9.26
C ARG A 51 2.98 2.13 9.62
N GLN A 52 3.02 3.19 8.82
CA GLN A 52 3.85 4.36 9.12
C GLN A 52 3.34 5.06 10.39
N ALA A 53 4.28 5.47 11.25
CA ALA A 53 4.01 6.14 12.52
C ALA A 53 4.09 7.68 12.44
N LEU A 54 4.39 8.24 11.26
CA LEU A 54 4.53 9.69 11.07
C LEU A 54 3.20 10.35 10.77
N MET A 55 2.96 11.45 11.48
CA MET A 55 1.70 12.10 11.74
C MET A 55 1.51 13.29 10.80
N GLU A 56 1.22 13.03 9.53
CA GLU A 56 0.49 13.98 8.69
C GLU A 56 -0.50 13.22 7.79
N PRO A 57 -1.76 13.67 7.73
CA PRO A 57 -2.77 13.01 6.94
C PRO A 57 -2.61 13.29 5.43
N TYR A 58 -2.77 12.24 4.64
CA TYR A 58 -2.73 12.24 3.17
C TYR A 58 -3.72 13.24 2.49
N TRP A 59 -4.69 13.78 3.23
CA TRP A 59 -5.76 14.66 2.73
C TRP A 59 -5.54 16.16 3.04
N GLU A 60 -4.60 16.55 3.91
CA GLU A 60 -4.30 17.98 4.13
C GLU A 60 -3.56 18.62 2.95
N LEU A 61 -2.92 17.82 2.09
CA LEU A 61 -2.26 18.31 0.86
C LEU A 61 -3.21 18.50 -0.34
N VAL A 62 -4.39 17.87 -0.34
CA VAL A 62 -5.38 17.98 -1.43
C VAL A 62 -6.53 18.95 -1.09
N GLY A 63 -6.61 19.45 0.14
CA GLY A 63 -7.62 20.41 0.59
C GLY A 63 -7.39 21.86 0.13
N PHE A 64 -6.24 22.21 -0.45
CA PHE A 64 -5.93 23.60 -0.80
C PHE A 64 -6.54 24.09 -2.13
N VAL A 65 -7.28 23.24 -2.86
CA VAL A 65 -7.87 23.61 -4.17
C VAL A 65 -9.38 23.95 -4.06
N SER A 66 -10.03 23.72 -2.91
CA SER A 66 -11.46 24.07 -2.74
C SER A 66 -11.72 25.50 -2.27
N ASP A 67 -10.73 26.16 -1.67
CA ASP A 67 -11.00 27.40 -0.91
C ASP A 67 -10.69 28.70 -1.69
N ILE A 68 -10.47 28.62 -3.02
CA ILE A 68 -10.28 29.80 -3.88
C ILE A 68 -11.57 30.28 -4.59
N CYS A 69 -12.70 29.62 -4.31
CA CYS A 69 -14.01 29.90 -4.92
C CYS A 69 -15.09 30.30 -3.90
N THR A 70 -14.75 31.09 -2.88
CA THR A 70 -15.74 31.88 -2.12
C THR A 70 -15.38 33.35 -2.18
#